data_AF-A0A972DWZ7-F1
#
_entry.id   AF-A0A972DWZ7-F1
#
_cell.length_a   1.000
_cell.length_b   1.000
_cell.length_c   1.000
_cell.angle_alpha   90.00
_cell.angle_beta   90.00
_cell.angle_gamma   90.00
#
_symmetry.space_group_name_H-M   'P 1'
#
loop_
_entity.id
_entity.type
_entity.pdbx_description
1 polymer ?
#
loop_
_entity_poly.entity_id
_entity_poly.type
_entity_poly.pdbx_seq_one_letter_code
_entity_poly.pdbx_strand_id
1 'polypeptide(L)'
;MSNTQRENRVRSVRQGGFTFVELLATVVLIGIIMPVAMRTISLCTRLAGQSRREIEAVSLASTKLAELVASKDWETGGRGGDFGTDWPGYQWNAEVSNWTESTVRQLDVEVLWTSQGRQRQVTLSTLVYPEEE
;
A
#
# COMPACT_ATOMS: atom_id res chain seq x y z
N MET A 1 -9.65 -3.27 -80.30
CA MET A 1 -9.20 -3.69 -78.96
C MET A 1 -8.13 -2.72 -78.48
N SER A 2 -8.53 -1.64 -77.80
CA SER A 2 -7.65 -0.58 -77.29
C SER A 2 -7.33 -0.86 -75.83
N ASN A 3 -6.10 -1.29 -75.55
CA ASN A 3 -5.65 -1.56 -74.19
C ASN A 3 -5.00 -0.31 -73.60
N THR A 4 -5.75 0.41 -72.76
CA THR A 4 -5.29 1.61 -72.05
C THR A 4 -4.45 1.19 -70.84
N GLN A 5 -3.13 1.14 -71.00
CA GLN A 5 -2.19 0.99 -69.88
C GLN A 5 -2.21 2.28 -69.04
N ARG A 6 -2.83 2.23 -67.86
CA ARG A 6 -2.73 3.27 -66.84
C ARG A 6 -1.39 3.12 -66.11
N GLU A 7 -0.45 4.04 -66.35
CA GLU A 7 0.77 4.15 -65.56
C GLU A 7 0.44 4.51 -64.11
N ASN A 8 0.69 3.56 -63.21
CA ASN A 8 0.54 3.74 -61.78
C ASN A 8 1.82 4.38 -61.23
N ARG A 9 1.89 5.72 -61.18
CA ARG A 9 2.99 6.42 -60.50
C ARG A 9 2.86 6.24 -59.00
N VAL A 10 3.56 5.23 -58.47
CA VAL A 10 3.80 5.09 -57.03
C VAL A 10 4.63 6.29 -56.57
N ARG A 11 4.02 7.21 -55.81
CA ARG A 11 4.76 8.29 -55.14
C ARG A 11 5.69 7.65 -54.12
N SER A 12 7.01 7.71 -54.34
CA SER A 12 7.96 7.34 -53.30
C SER A 12 7.89 8.40 -52.21
N VAL A 13 7.47 7.98 -51.02
CA VAL A 13 7.63 8.78 -49.81
C VAL A 13 9.13 8.83 -49.56
N ARG A 14 9.74 10.02 -49.68
CA ARG A 14 11.14 10.21 -49.30
C ARG A 14 11.26 9.92 -47.80
N GLN A 15 11.75 8.74 -47.47
CA GLN A 15 12.18 8.41 -46.12
C GLN A 15 13.45 9.23 -45.85
N GLY A 16 13.29 10.36 -45.15
CA GLY A 16 14.43 11.12 -44.63
C GLY A 16 15.12 10.31 -43.53
N GLY A 17 16.43 10.15 -43.64
CA GLY A 17 17.25 9.52 -42.59
C GLY A 17 17.44 10.45 -41.39
N PHE A 18 17.85 9.88 -40.26
CA PHE A 18 18.14 10.61 -39.04
C PHE A 18 19.31 11.58 -39.23
N THR A 19 19.14 12.82 -38.82
CA THR A 19 20.24 13.81 -38.80
C THR A 19 21.04 13.68 -37.51
N PHE A 20 22.31 14.11 -37.52
CA PHE A 20 23.13 14.13 -36.30
C PHE A 20 22.49 14.97 -35.18
N VAL A 21 21.80 16.06 -35.56
CA VAL A 21 21.09 16.95 -34.63
C VAL A 21 19.94 16.24 -33.94
N GLU A 22 19.23 15.37 -34.63
CA GLU A 22 18.10 14.60 -34.07
C GLU A 22 18.58 13.57 -33.03
N LEU A 23 19.68 12.89 -33.32
CA LEU A 23 20.30 11.95 -32.38
C LEU A 23 20.80 12.68 -31.13
N LEU A 24 21.41 13.86 -31.31
CA LEU A 24 21.83 14.72 -30.19
C LEU A 24 20.64 15.20 -29.36
N ALA A 25 19.56 15.65 -29.99
CA ALA A 25 18.32 16.02 -29.31
C ALA A 25 17.72 14.84 -28.52
N THR A 26 17.79 13.62 -29.07
CA THR A 26 17.29 12.40 -28.41
C THR A 26 18.10 12.07 -27.17
N VAL A 27 19.43 12.14 -27.23
CA VAL A 27 20.30 11.89 -26.07
C VAL A 27 20.07 12.92 -24.97
N VAL A 28 19.93 14.21 -25.34
CA VAL A 28 19.60 15.28 -24.39
C VAL A 28 18.23 15.03 -23.74
N LEU A 29 17.22 14.66 -24.53
CA LEU A 29 15.88 14.37 -24.06
C LEU A 29 15.87 13.20 -23.06
N ILE A 30 16.55 12.10 -23.39
CA ILE A 30 16.68 10.96 -22.48
C ILE A 30 17.42 11.38 -21.20
N GLY A 31 18.46 12.21 -21.32
CA GLY A 31 19.23 12.72 -20.19
C GLY A 31 18.40 13.53 -19.19
N ILE A 32 17.41 14.29 -19.66
CA ILE A 32 16.52 15.05 -18.77
C ILE A 32 15.36 14.21 -18.21
N ILE A 33 14.86 13.21 -18.95
CA ILE A 33 13.72 12.38 -18.53
C ILE A 33 14.15 11.30 -17.53
N MET A 34 15.28 10.64 -17.76
CA MET A 34 15.71 9.47 -16.98
C MET A 34 15.80 9.74 -15.47
N PRO A 35 16.36 10.87 -14.97
CA PRO A 35 16.39 11.15 -13.54
C PRO A 35 15.01 11.26 -12.90
N VAL A 36 14.03 11.83 -13.62
CA VAL A 36 12.65 11.96 -13.14
C VAL A 36 12.00 10.58 -13.08
N ALA A 37 12.16 9.75 -14.11
CA ALA A 37 11.66 8.39 -14.13
C ALA A 37 12.21 7.54 -12.97
N MET A 38 13.52 7.61 -12.72
CA MET A 38 14.16 6.89 -11.61
C MET A 38 13.64 7.34 -10.24
N ARG A 39 13.42 8.64 -10.04
CA ARG A 39 12.84 9.18 -8.80
C ARG A 39 11.43 8.65 -8.57
N THR A 40 10.60 8.62 -9.61
CA THR A 40 9.23 8.10 -9.54
C THR A 40 9.23 6.62 -9.16
N ILE A 41 10.05 5.79 -9.81
CA ILE A 41 10.16 4.36 -9.50
C ILE A 41 10.57 4.17 -8.04
N SER A 42 11.61 4.88 -7.60
CA SER A 42 12.11 4.80 -6.22
C SER A 42 11.04 5.19 -5.20
N LEU A 43 10.24 6.22 -5.50
CA LEU A 43 9.13 6.65 -4.66
C LEU A 43 8.05 5.56 -4.59
N CYS A 44 7.61 5.03 -5.73
CA CYS A 44 6.62 3.97 -5.79
C CYS A 44 7.05 2.74 -5.01
N THR A 45 8.31 2.30 -5.12
CA THR A 45 8.84 1.17 -4.36
C THR A 45 8.81 1.42 -2.85
N ARG A 46 9.16 2.64 -2.41
CA ARG A 46 9.09 3.01 -0.99
C ARG A 46 7.65 3.01 -0.47
N LEU A 47 6.72 3.54 -1.25
CA LEU A 47 5.29 3.58 -0.89
C LEU A 47 4.68 2.17 -0.87
N ALA A 48 5.05 1.30 -1.80
CA ALA A 48 4.61 -0.08 -1.83
C ALA A 48 5.11 -0.85 -0.59
N GLY A 49 6.38 -0.67 -0.21
CA GLY A 49 6.92 -1.27 1.02
C GLY A 49 6.22 -0.78 2.29
N GLN A 50 5.85 0.51 2.34
CA GLN A 50 5.05 1.05 3.43
C GLN A 50 3.64 0.45 3.46
N SER A 51 2.95 0.41 2.33
CA SER A 51 1.58 -0.14 2.24
C SER A 51 1.54 -1.61 2.65
N ARG A 52 2.57 -2.39 2.29
CA ARG A 52 2.66 -3.80 2.69
C ARG A 52 2.68 -3.97 4.20
N ARG A 53 3.50 -3.19 4.93
CA ARG A 53 3.59 -3.25 6.39
C ARG A 53 2.30 -2.82 7.08
N GLU A 54 1.59 -1.86 6.48
CA GLU A 54 0.32 -1.37 6.99
C GLU A 54 -0.79 -2.40 6.82
N ILE A 55 -0.89 -3.05 5.65
CA ILE A 55 -1.82 -4.17 5.43
C ILE A 55 -1.53 -5.33 6.40
N GLU A 56 -0.26 -5.63 6.62
CA GLU A 56 0.19 -6.63 7.58
C GLU A 56 -0.24 -6.27 9.02
N ALA A 57 -0.02 -5.01 9.45
CA ALA A 57 -0.46 -4.52 10.74
C ALA A 57 -1.98 -4.61 10.92
N VAL A 58 -2.75 -4.25 9.89
CA VAL A 58 -4.23 -4.36 9.89
C VAL A 58 -4.66 -5.81 10.00
N SER A 59 -4.02 -6.73 9.27
CA SER A 59 -4.34 -8.15 9.34
C SER A 59 -4.05 -8.73 10.71
N LEU A 60 -2.94 -8.31 11.34
CA LEU A 60 -2.58 -8.71 12.70
C LEU A 60 -3.58 -8.15 13.72
N ALA A 61 -3.93 -6.87 13.61
CA ALA A 61 -4.92 -6.22 14.46
C ALA A 61 -6.28 -6.93 14.36
N SER A 62 -6.72 -7.24 13.14
CA SER A 62 -8.00 -7.91 12.89
C SER A 62 -8.01 -9.33 13.46
N THR A 63 -6.92 -10.07 13.32
CA THR A 63 -6.78 -11.41 13.89
C THR A 63 -6.82 -11.36 15.41
N LYS A 64 -6.09 -10.43 16.03
CA LYS A 64 -6.10 -10.26 17.50
C LYS A 64 -7.44 -9.78 18.03
N LEU A 65 -8.09 -8.86 17.33
CA LEU A 65 -9.44 -8.42 17.66
C LEU A 65 -10.41 -9.61 17.66
N ALA A 66 -10.39 -10.45 16.62
CA ALA A 66 -11.23 -11.64 16.54
C ALA A 66 -10.91 -12.66 17.64
N GLU A 67 -9.62 -12.88 17.94
CA GLU A 67 -9.17 -13.77 19.01
C GLU A 67 -9.67 -13.30 20.38
N LEU A 68 -9.52 -12.00 20.69
CA LEU A 68 -10.01 -11.41 21.95
C LEU A 68 -11.52 -11.53 22.05
N VAL A 69 -12.26 -11.18 21.00
CA VAL A 69 -13.73 -11.30 20.98
C VAL A 69 -14.19 -12.75 21.19
N ALA A 70 -13.55 -13.71 20.52
CA ALA A 70 -13.92 -15.12 20.62
C ALA A 70 -13.58 -15.76 21.98
N SER A 71 -12.45 -15.38 22.57
CA SER A 71 -12.02 -15.87 23.89
C SER A 71 -12.71 -15.18 25.05
N LYS A 72 -13.41 -14.06 24.81
CA LYS A 72 -13.94 -13.14 25.84
C LYS A 72 -12.88 -12.55 26.77
N ASP A 73 -11.61 -12.66 26.40
CA ASP A 73 -10.49 -12.21 27.22
C ASP A 73 -10.46 -10.69 27.44
N TRP A 74 -11.17 -9.94 26.59
CA TRP A 74 -11.35 -8.50 26.70
C TRP A 74 -12.10 -8.06 27.97
N GLU A 75 -12.86 -8.96 28.61
CA GLU A 75 -13.65 -8.60 29.81
C GLU A 75 -12.77 -8.30 31.02
N THR A 76 -11.56 -8.87 31.06
CA THR A 76 -10.61 -8.75 32.18
C THR A 76 -9.80 -7.45 32.21
N GLY A 77 -10.02 -6.53 31.26
CA GLY A 77 -9.36 -5.22 31.18
C GLY A 77 -8.29 -5.12 30.08
N GLY A 78 -7.51 -4.04 30.11
CA GLY A 78 -6.51 -3.74 29.08
C GLY A 78 -5.39 -4.79 29.02
N ARG A 79 -5.05 -5.25 27.81
CA ARG A 79 -4.05 -6.29 27.57
C ARG A 79 -3.06 -5.84 26.49
N GLY A 80 -1.82 -6.29 26.57
CA GLY A 80 -0.84 -6.02 25.52
C GLY A 80 0.21 -7.11 25.44
N GLY A 81 0.94 -7.11 24.34
CA GLY A 81 2.00 -8.08 24.08
C GLY A 81 2.69 -7.87 22.74
N ASP A 82 3.43 -8.88 22.32
CA ASP A 82 3.99 -8.96 20.98
C ASP A 82 3.36 -10.12 20.19
N PHE A 83 3.79 -10.26 18.95
CA PHE A 83 3.39 -11.34 18.05
C PHE A 83 4.46 -12.44 17.95
N GLY A 84 5.35 -12.53 18.94
CA GLY A 84 6.41 -13.53 19.01
C GLY A 84 7.42 -13.45 17.86
N THR A 85 8.00 -14.61 17.53
CA THR A 85 9.05 -14.73 16.49
C THR A 85 8.52 -14.66 15.07
N ASP A 86 7.22 -14.87 14.87
CA ASP A 86 6.60 -14.89 13.55
C ASP A 86 6.50 -13.47 12.97
N TRP A 87 6.31 -12.47 13.83
CA TRP A 87 6.18 -11.06 13.44
C TRP A 87 7.04 -10.16 14.34
N PRO A 88 8.37 -10.21 14.19
CA PRO A 88 9.27 -9.45 15.05
C PRO A 88 9.09 -7.94 14.82
N GLY A 89 9.05 -7.19 15.92
CA GLY A 89 8.92 -5.73 15.90
C GLY A 89 7.49 -5.20 15.75
N TYR A 90 6.50 -6.09 15.74
CA TYR A 90 5.09 -5.74 15.95
C TYR A 90 4.73 -5.95 17.41
N GLN A 91 4.03 -4.98 17.98
CA GLN A 91 3.47 -5.02 19.33
C GLN A 91 1.98 -4.71 19.24
N TRP A 92 1.20 -5.22 20.18
CA TRP A 92 -0.22 -4.91 20.26
C TRP A 92 -0.62 -4.49 21.67
N ASN A 93 -1.65 -3.66 21.72
CA ASN A 93 -2.32 -3.24 22.94
C ASN A 93 -3.83 -3.25 22.69
N ALA A 94 -4.60 -3.65 23.68
CA ALA A 94 -6.04 -3.74 23.66
C ALA A 94 -6.59 -2.96 24.85
N GLU A 95 -7.50 -2.04 24.58
CA GLU A 95 -8.16 -1.23 25.59
C GLU A 95 -9.67 -1.37 25.46
N VAL A 96 -10.34 -1.49 26.60
CA VAL A 96 -11.80 -1.57 26.65
C VAL A 96 -12.33 -0.32 27.34
N SER A 97 -13.16 0.43 26.63
CA SER A 97 -13.80 1.65 27.12
C SER A 97 -15.31 1.50 27.16
N ASN A 98 -15.95 2.19 28.10
CA ASN A 98 -17.42 2.25 28.16
C ASN A 98 -17.92 3.17 27.06
N TRP A 99 -18.93 2.72 26.32
CA TRP A 99 -19.61 3.57 25.34
C TRP A 99 -20.73 4.37 26.03
N THR A 100 -20.84 5.66 25.66
CA THR A 100 -21.46 6.76 26.41
C THR A 100 -22.76 6.43 27.17
N GLU A 101 -23.70 5.69 26.58
CA GLU A 101 -25.03 5.40 27.15
C GLU A 101 -25.56 4.02 26.72
N SER A 102 -24.75 2.98 26.74
CA SER A 102 -25.20 1.64 26.31
C SER A 102 -24.63 0.48 27.13
N THR A 103 -25.33 -0.66 27.13
CA THR A 103 -24.84 -1.97 27.61
C THR A 103 -23.74 -2.53 26.69
N VAL A 104 -22.96 -1.68 26.02
CA VAL A 104 -21.98 -2.10 25.01
C VAL A 104 -20.66 -1.44 25.36
N ARG A 105 -19.60 -2.22 25.31
CA ARG A 105 -18.23 -1.73 25.51
C ARG A 105 -17.54 -1.63 24.15
N GLN A 106 -16.68 -0.65 23.98
CA GLN A 106 -15.82 -0.54 22.82
C GLN A 106 -14.49 -1.21 23.14
N LEU A 107 -14.08 -2.14 22.28
CA LEU A 107 -12.76 -2.78 22.33
C LEU A 107 -11.90 -2.19 21.20
N ASP A 108 -10.83 -1.52 21.59
CA ASP A 108 -9.83 -0.95 20.69
C ASP A 108 -8.57 -1.81 20.72
N VAL A 109 -8.18 -2.34 19.56
CA VAL A 109 -6.93 -3.09 19.38
C VAL A 109 -5.98 -2.26 18.54
N GLU A 110 -4.91 -1.80 19.16
CA GLU A 110 -3.82 -1.07 18.56
C GLU A 110 -2.65 -2.00 18.24
N VAL A 111 -2.12 -1.92 17.02
CA VAL A 111 -0.89 -2.60 16.61
C VAL A 111 0.16 -1.56 16.25
N LEU A 112 1.31 -1.63 16.92
CA LEU A 112 2.43 -0.72 16.77
C LEU A 112 3.59 -1.40 16.07
N TRP A 113 4.26 -0.68 15.17
CA TRP A 113 5.48 -1.14 14.51
C TRP A 113 6.42 0.02 14.19
N THR A 114 7.71 -0.28 14.03
CA THR A 114 8.71 0.71 13.61
C THR A 114 9.01 0.59 12.11
N SER A 115 8.91 1.70 11.39
CA SER A 115 9.24 1.78 9.96
C SER A 115 10.11 3.01 9.68
N GLN A 116 11.30 2.80 9.11
CA GLN A 116 12.28 3.87 8.82
C GLN A 116 12.57 4.77 10.04
N GLY A 117 12.70 4.18 11.23
CA GLY A 117 12.97 4.90 12.49
C GLY A 117 11.80 5.69 13.06
N ARG A 118 10.59 5.58 12.47
CA ARG A 118 9.37 6.18 13.00
C ARG A 118 8.44 5.07 13.49
N GLN A 119 7.92 5.23 14.70
CA GLN A 119 6.84 4.40 15.21
C GLN A 119 5.54 4.75 14.46
N ARG A 120 4.81 3.73 14.06
CA ARG A 120 3.50 3.82 13.44
C ARG A 120 2.56 2.88 14.17
N GLN A 121 1.29 3.18 14.07
CA GLN A 121 0.24 2.38 14.69
C GLN A 121 -0.98 2.32 13.78
N VAL A 122 -1.76 1.27 13.96
CA VAL A 122 -3.10 1.12 13.42
C VAL A 122 -4.01 0.63 14.53
N THR A 123 -5.21 1.21 14.62
CA THR A 123 -6.18 0.86 15.64
C THR A 123 -7.44 0.35 14.96
N LEU A 124 -7.91 -0.83 15.38
CA LEU A 124 -9.21 -1.38 15.00
C LEU A 124 -10.13 -1.39 16.21
N SER A 125 -11.34 -0.91 16.01
CA SER A 125 -12.35 -0.80 17.07
C SER A 125 -13.54 -1.69 16.75
N THR A 126 -14.08 -2.36 17.76
CA THR A 126 -15.36 -3.06 17.66
C THR A 126 -16.20 -2.82 18.90
N LEU A 127 -17.51 -3.04 18.77
CA LEU A 127 -18.45 -2.98 19.87
C LEU A 127 -18.74 -4.41 20.35
N VAL A 128 -18.65 -4.61 21.65
CA VAL A 128 -18.88 -5.91 22.32
C VAL A 128 -19.91 -5.75 23.43
N TYR A 129 -20.82 -6.72 23.52
CA TYR A 129 -21.79 -6.79 24.61
C TYR A 129 -21.16 -7.57 25.77
N PRO A 130 -21.05 -7.00 26.98
CA PRO A 130 -20.84 -7.80 28.18
C PRO A 130 -22.08 -8.67 28.38
N GLU A 131 -21.91 -9.98 28.60
CA GLU A 131 -23.04 -10.82 29.00
C GLU A 131 -23.57 -10.35 30.36
N GLU A 132 -24.90 -10.18 30.46
CA GLU A 132 -25.58 -9.96 31.73
C GLU A 132 -25.51 -11.26 32.54
N GLU A 133 -24.94 -11.19 33.75
CA GLU A 133 -24.87 -12.31 34.72
C GLU A 133 -26.25 -12.77 35.21
#